data_AF-A0A2E3DI87-F1
#
_entry.id   AF-A0A2E3DI87-F1
#
_cell.length_a   1.000
_cell.length_b   1.000
_cell.length_c   1.000
_cell.angle_alpha   90.00
_cell.angle_beta   90.00
_cell.angle_gamma   90.00
#
_symmetry.space_group_name_H-M   'P 1'
#
loop_
_entity.id
_entity.type
_entity.pdbx_description
1 polymer ?
#
loop_
_entity_poly.entity_id
_entity_poly.type
_entity_poly.pdbx_seq_one_letter_code
_entity_poly.pdbx_strand_id
1 'polypeptide(L)'
;MSDESELMRQLDIQLSHIWMVRTFLKHSDEAEEDEELALVHRRLYDFSLALGSHLNAGDAEGYLKQANKRWRRLRDACELFSEIQPEISNHTNFKMAAMSLKKAVFEIGRLLGKEEK
;
A
#
# COMPACT_ATOMS: atom_id res chain seq x y z
N MET A 1 -1.53 18.06 19.78
CA MET A 1 -1.93 16.94 18.89
C MET A 1 -1.53 15.66 19.59
N SER A 2 -2.39 14.62 19.61
CA SER A 2 -2.01 13.34 20.20
C SER A 2 -0.96 12.63 19.35
N ASP A 3 -0.18 11.75 19.98
CA ASP A 3 0.83 10.92 19.30
C ASP A 3 0.19 10.06 18.20
N GLU A 4 -1.01 9.51 18.46
CA GLU A 4 -1.79 8.72 17.49
C GLU A 4 -2.23 9.53 16.27
N SER A 5 -2.60 10.81 16.47
CA SER A 5 -2.99 11.69 15.37
C SER A 5 -1.79 12.01 14.46
N GLU A 6 -0.60 12.15 15.05
CA GLU A 6 0.63 12.31 14.28
C GLU A 6 0.97 11.03 13.51
N LEU A 7 0.87 9.88 14.17
CA LEU A 7 1.13 8.58 13.54
C LEU A 7 0.17 8.30 12.38
N MET A 8 -1.12 8.62 12.54
CA MET A 8 -2.11 8.55 11.47
C MET A 8 -1.69 9.40 10.26
N ARG A 9 -1.25 10.64 10.47
CA ARG A 9 -0.77 11.50 9.37
C ARG A 9 0.45 10.93 8.67
N GLN A 10 1.42 10.43 9.43
CA GLN A 10 2.63 9.82 8.86
C GLN A 10 2.30 8.59 8.01
N LEU A 11 1.36 7.75 8.47
CA LEU A 11 0.85 6.62 7.69
C LEU A 11 0.09 7.07 6.44
N ASP A 12 -0.73 8.12 6.52
CA ASP A 12 -1.50 8.62 5.40
C ASP A 12 -0.60 9.22 4.30
N ILE A 13 0.54 9.83 4.67
CA ILE A 13 1.58 10.20 3.70
C ILE A 13 2.05 8.97 2.92
N GLN A 14 2.30 7.84 3.59
CA GLN A 14 2.70 6.61 2.89
C GLN A 14 1.56 6.04 2.03
N LEU A 15 0.31 6.22 2.46
CA LEU A 15 -0.87 5.80 1.70
C LEU A 15 -0.97 6.53 0.35
N SER A 16 -0.48 7.77 0.26
CA SER A 16 -0.41 8.50 -1.02
C SER A 16 0.45 7.76 -2.06
N HIS A 17 1.58 7.19 -1.66
CA HIS A 17 2.43 6.38 -2.55
C HIS A 17 1.70 5.11 -3.00
N ILE A 18 1.03 4.43 -2.08
CA ILE A 18 0.23 3.23 -2.38
C ILE A 18 -0.88 3.57 -3.38
N TRP A 19 -1.56 4.71 -3.19
CA TRP A 19 -2.63 5.14 -4.08
C TRP A 19 -2.13 5.46 -5.49
N MET A 20 -0.97 6.10 -5.60
CA MET A 20 -0.33 6.38 -6.89
C MET A 20 0.04 5.09 -7.62
N VAL A 21 0.68 4.13 -6.93
CA VAL A 21 1.02 2.82 -7.50
C VAL A 21 -0.25 2.06 -7.92
N ARG A 22 -1.25 1.98 -7.05
CA ARG A 22 -2.54 1.34 -7.35
C ARG A 22 -3.20 1.94 -8.58
N THR A 23 -3.17 3.26 -8.70
CA THR A 23 -3.80 3.98 -9.81
C THR A 23 -3.06 3.72 -11.11
N PHE A 24 -1.72 3.71 -11.08
CA PHE A 24 -0.91 3.30 -12.23
C PHE A 24 -1.25 1.86 -12.67
N LEU A 25 -1.17 0.89 -11.75
CA LEU A 25 -1.40 -0.52 -12.06
C LEU A 25 -2.82 -0.81 -12.54
N LYS A 26 -3.84 -0.15 -11.98
CA LYS A 26 -5.23 -0.35 -12.42
C LYS A 26 -5.44 -0.01 -13.91
N HIS A 27 -4.66 0.94 -14.45
CA HIS A 27 -4.85 1.45 -15.80
C HIS A 27 -3.71 1.05 -16.74
N SER A 28 -2.87 0.09 -16.34
CA SER A 28 -1.89 -0.50 -17.24
C SER A 28 -2.54 -1.63 -18.04
N ASP A 29 -2.23 -1.72 -19.33
CA ASP A 29 -2.71 -2.81 -20.20
C ASP A 29 -2.33 -4.18 -19.62
N GLU A 30 -1.15 -4.29 -18.99
CA GLU A 30 -0.68 -5.50 -18.34
C GLU A 30 -1.63 -6.02 -17.25
N ALA A 31 -2.41 -5.16 -16.59
CA ALA A 31 -3.34 -5.57 -15.54
C ALA A 31 -4.67 -6.10 -16.11
N GLU A 32 -4.96 -5.89 -17.39
CA GLU A 32 -6.10 -6.49 -18.07
C GLU A 32 -5.79 -7.95 -18.47
N GLU A 33 -4.52 -8.26 -18.71
CA GLU A 33 -4.03 -9.56 -19.18
C GLU A 33 -3.47 -10.45 -18.05
N ASP A 34 -3.00 -9.86 -16.95
CA ASP A 34 -2.38 -10.58 -15.83
C ASP A 34 -3.26 -10.54 -14.56
N GLU A 35 -3.79 -11.72 -14.18
CA GLU A 35 -4.68 -11.85 -13.02
C GLU A 35 -3.98 -11.55 -11.67
N GLU A 36 -2.67 -11.82 -11.57
CA GLU A 36 -1.88 -11.58 -10.35
C GLU A 36 -1.63 -10.09 -10.15
N LEU A 37 -1.32 -9.37 -11.22
CA LEU A 37 -1.21 -7.90 -11.19
C LEU A 37 -2.56 -7.26 -10.88
N ALA A 38 -3.64 -7.79 -11.46
CA ALA A 38 -4.99 -7.36 -11.16
C ALA A 38 -5.32 -7.55 -9.67
N LEU A 39 -4.84 -8.64 -9.05
CA LEU A 39 -4.99 -8.91 -7.63
C LEU A 39 -4.20 -7.90 -6.77
N VAL A 40 -2.98 -7.54 -7.18
CA VAL A 40 -2.17 -6.53 -6.48
C VAL A 40 -2.94 -5.21 -6.34
N HIS A 41 -3.37 -4.60 -7.46
CA HIS A 41 -4.00 -3.27 -7.38
C HIS A 41 -5.36 -3.30 -6.64
N ARG A 42 -6.06 -4.45 -6.64
CA ARG A 42 -7.26 -4.67 -5.83
C ARG A 42 -6.94 -4.70 -4.33
N ARG A 43 -5.90 -5.42 -3.92
CA ARG A 43 -5.46 -5.46 -2.51
C ARG A 43 -4.98 -4.09 -2.00
N LEU A 44 -4.28 -3.33 -2.84
CA LEU A 44 -3.89 -1.95 -2.52
C LEU A 44 -5.13 -1.06 -2.30
N TYR A 45 -6.13 -1.17 -3.18
CA TYR A 45 -7.39 -0.45 -3.03
C TYR A 45 -8.13 -0.81 -1.74
N ASP A 46 -8.25 -2.10 -1.42
CA ASP A 46 -8.94 -2.57 -0.22
C ASP A 46 -8.29 -2.06 1.07
N PHE A 47 -6.95 -1.96 1.08
CA PHE A 47 -6.21 -1.37 2.19
C PHE A 47 -6.54 0.11 2.34
N SER A 48 -6.42 0.91 1.26
CA SER A 48 -6.74 2.35 1.30
C SER A 48 -8.19 2.63 1.66
N LEU A 49 -9.14 1.87 1.09
CA LEU A 49 -10.57 2.03 1.36
C LEU A 49 -10.90 1.79 2.83
N ALA A 50 -10.29 0.78 3.46
CA ALA A 50 -10.53 0.46 4.86
C ALA A 50 -10.05 1.54 5.84
N LEU A 51 -9.15 2.42 5.42
CA LEU A 51 -8.61 3.52 6.22
C LEU A 51 -9.35 4.84 5.99
N GLY A 52 -9.88 5.06 4.78
CA GLY A 52 -10.47 6.34 4.37
C GLY A 52 -11.63 6.83 5.24
N SER A 53 -12.50 5.94 5.73
CA SER A 53 -13.61 6.34 6.62
C SER A 53 -13.12 6.89 7.97
N HIS A 54 -12.06 6.31 8.52
CA HIS A 54 -11.47 6.76 9.79
C HIS A 54 -10.72 8.08 9.62
N LEU A 55 -9.98 8.23 8.51
CA LEU A 55 -9.31 9.49 8.18
C LEU A 55 -10.30 10.64 8.06
N ASN A 56 -11.40 10.45 7.31
CA ASN A 56 -12.44 11.47 7.13
C ASN A 56 -13.14 11.85 8.44
N ALA A 57 -13.23 10.93 9.40
CA ALA A 57 -13.80 11.17 10.71
C ALA A 57 -12.80 11.74 11.73
N GLY A 58 -11.50 11.85 11.38
CA GLY A 58 -10.44 12.20 12.33
C GLY A 58 -10.22 11.15 13.43
N ASP A 59 -10.64 9.91 13.19
CA ASP A 59 -10.57 8.80 14.14
C ASP A 59 -9.20 8.09 14.05
N ALA A 60 -8.22 8.66 14.75
CA ALA A 60 -6.85 8.13 14.76
C ALA A 60 -6.77 6.71 15.33
N GLU A 61 -7.48 6.40 16.42
CA GLU A 61 -7.47 5.07 17.03
C GLU A 61 -8.00 4.01 16.06
N GLY A 62 -9.17 4.27 15.45
CA GLY A 62 -9.77 3.37 14.47
C GLY A 62 -8.91 3.20 13.21
N TYR A 63 -8.29 4.28 12.74
CA TYR A 63 -7.35 4.25 11.62
C TYR A 63 -6.17 3.32 11.92
N LEU A 64 -5.47 3.53 13.05
CA LEU A 64 -4.30 2.74 13.43
C LEU A 64 -4.64 1.27 13.68
N LYS A 65 -5.81 0.99 14.26
CA LYS A 65 -6.32 -0.37 14.46
C LYS A 65 -6.54 -1.10 13.14
N GLN A 66 -7.16 -0.44 12.16
CA GLN A 66 -7.38 -1.03 10.83
C GLN A 66 -6.08 -1.21 10.06
N ALA A 67 -5.17 -0.23 10.10
CA ALA A 67 -3.86 -0.32 9.47
C ALA A 67 -3.09 -1.52 10.02
N ASN A 68 -3.02 -1.68 11.35
CA ASN A 68 -2.41 -2.83 12.01
C ASN A 68 -3.03 -4.16 11.58
N LYS A 69 -4.36 -4.26 11.61
CA LYS A 69 -5.09 -5.50 11.27
C LYS A 69 -4.82 -5.96 9.83
N ARG A 70 -4.61 -5.02 8.92
CA ARG A 70 -4.53 -5.28 7.48
C ARG A 70 -3.11 -5.23 6.93
N TRP A 71 -2.13 -4.79 7.71
CA TRP A 71 -0.74 -4.61 7.28
C TRP A 71 -0.15 -5.85 6.59
N ARG A 72 -0.35 -7.05 7.14
CA ARG A 72 0.18 -8.28 6.53
C ARG A 72 -0.31 -8.48 5.10
N ARG A 73 -1.60 -8.22 4.82
CA ARG A 73 -2.14 -8.35 3.45
C ARG A 73 -1.58 -7.30 2.48
N LEU A 74 -1.27 -6.10 2.98
CA LEU A 74 -0.59 -5.07 2.20
C LEU A 74 0.85 -5.51 1.88
N ARG A 75 1.56 -6.05 2.86
CA ARG A 75 2.91 -6.58 2.69
C ARG A 75 2.93 -7.72 1.66
N ASP A 76 2.04 -8.70 1.80
CA ASP A 76 1.95 -9.83 0.88
C ASP A 76 1.61 -9.36 -0.56
N ALA A 77 0.82 -8.28 -0.73
CA ALA A 77 0.57 -7.68 -2.05
C ALA A 77 1.82 -7.00 -2.64
N CYS A 78 2.63 -6.37 -1.81
CA CYS A 78 3.91 -5.78 -2.23
C CYS A 78 4.92 -6.86 -2.61
N GLU A 79 5.01 -7.95 -1.85
CA GLU A 79 5.87 -9.09 -2.15
C GLU A 79 5.47 -9.71 -3.49
N LEU A 80 4.18 -10.01 -3.68
CA LEU A 80 3.66 -10.51 -4.95
C LEU A 80 4.03 -9.59 -6.12
N PHE A 81 3.76 -8.29 -6.01
CA PHE A 81 4.10 -7.35 -7.08
C PHE A 81 5.60 -7.36 -7.39
N SER A 82 6.44 -7.47 -6.36
CA SER A 82 7.89 -7.47 -6.52
C SER A 82 8.42 -8.71 -7.22
N GLU A 83 7.74 -9.84 -7.02
CA GLU A 83 8.05 -11.13 -7.64
C GLU A 83 7.67 -11.13 -9.12
N ILE A 84 6.44 -10.70 -9.44
CA ILE A 84 5.89 -10.79 -10.81
C ILE A 84 6.34 -9.63 -11.72
N GLN A 85 6.66 -8.46 -11.16
CA GLN A 85 6.97 -7.26 -11.95
C GLN A 85 8.04 -7.46 -13.06
N PRO A 86 9.17 -8.15 -12.81
CA PRO A 86 10.21 -8.36 -13.83
C PRO A 86 9.72 -9.16 -15.06
N GLU A 87 8.78 -10.07 -14.85
CA GLU A 87 8.21 -10.93 -15.89
C GLU A 87 7.12 -10.21 -16.68
N ILE A 88 6.31 -9.39 -16.00
CA ILE A 88 5.22 -8.62 -16.60
C ILE A 88 5.75 -7.51 -17.51
N SER A 89 6.67 -6.67 -17.03
CA SER A 89 7.08 -5.49 -17.79
C SER A 89 8.44 -4.96 -17.34
N ASN A 90 9.32 -4.72 -18.31
CA ASN A 90 10.64 -4.11 -18.06
C ASN A 90 10.63 -2.58 -18.08
N HIS A 91 9.46 -1.97 -18.30
CA HIS A 91 9.32 -0.52 -18.40
C HIS A 91 9.65 0.18 -17.07
N THR A 92 10.27 1.37 -17.15
CA THR A 92 10.72 2.12 -15.97
C THR A 92 9.59 2.40 -14.99
N ASN A 93 8.37 2.67 -15.47
CA ASN A 93 7.21 2.93 -14.59
C ASN A 93 6.92 1.76 -13.64
N PHE A 94 6.99 0.51 -14.11
CA PHE A 94 6.76 -0.67 -13.28
C PHE A 94 7.85 -0.85 -12.23
N LYS A 95 9.12 -0.65 -12.62
CA LYS A 95 10.27 -0.67 -11.69
C LYS A 95 10.14 0.39 -10.60
N MET A 96 9.78 1.61 -10.98
CA MET A 96 9.58 2.73 -10.05
C MET A 96 8.36 2.50 -9.15
N ALA A 97 7.27 1.93 -9.68
CA ALA A 97 6.10 1.57 -8.90
C ALA A 97 6.44 0.51 -7.83
N ALA A 98 7.20 -0.52 -8.20
CA ALA A 98 7.65 -1.56 -7.25
C ALA A 98 8.55 -0.96 -6.16
N MET A 99 9.51 -0.10 -6.52
CA MET A 99 10.34 0.61 -5.55
C MET A 99 9.54 1.49 -4.60
N SER A 100 8.60 2.29 -5.14
CA SER A 100 7.75 3.17 -4.35
C SER A 100 6.86 2.38 -3.38
N LEU A 101 6.27 1.27 -3.85
CA LEU A 101 5.42 0.42 -3.00
C LEU A 101 6.24 -0.22 -1.88
N LYS A 102 7.41 -0.79 -2.20
CA LYS A 102 8.32 -1.38 -1.20
C LYS A 102 8.67 -0.38 -0.10
N LYS A 103 9.07 0.84 -0.48
CA LYS A 103 9.42 1.89 0.50
C LYS A 103 8.22 2.26 1.38
N ALA A 104 7.05 2.46 0.79
CA ALA A 104 5.84 2.81 1.54
C ALA A 104 5.42 1.70 2.52
N VAL A 105 5.42 0.44 2.10
CA VAL A 105 5.07 -0.70 2.94
C VAL A 105 6.07 -0.91 4.08
N PHE A 106 7.37 -0.76 3.80
CA PHE A 106 8.42 -0.78 4.82
C PHE A 106 8.19 0.31 5.87
N GLU A 107 7.94 1.54 5.42
CA GLU A 107 7.73 2.68 6.31
C GLU A 107 6.49 2.51 7.17
N ILE A 108 5.38 2.04 6.58
CA ILE A 108 4.15 1.68 7.31
C ILE A 108 4.46 0.61 8.36
N GLY A 109 5.23 -0.43 8.00
CA GLY A 109 5.65 -1.47 8.94
C GLY A 109 6.41 -0.90 10.13
N ARG A 110 7.40 -0.03 9.87
CA ARG A 110 8.18 0.67 10.91
C ARG A 110 7.27 1.50 11.83
N LEU A 111 6.38 2.32 11.25
CA LEU A 111 5.44 3.16 11.99
C LEU A 111 4.47 2.34 12.86
N LEU A 112 4.10 1.12 12.42
CA LEU A 112 3.23 0.20 13.16
C LEU A 112 4.00 -0.75 14.11
N GLY A 113 5.32 -0.60 14.25
CA GLY A 113 6.15 -1.47 15.08
C GLY A 113 6.20 -2.93 14.59
N LYS A 114 6.15 -3.14 13.27
CA LYS A 114 6.17 -4.46 12.60
C LYS A 114 7.55 -4.85 12.08
N GLU A 115 8.62 -4.37 12.72
CA GLU A 115 9.98 -4.70 12.31
C GLU A 115 10.17 -6.22 12.29
N GLU A 116 10.54 -6.75 11.12
CA GLU A 116 11.13 -8.08 11.02
C GLU A 116 12.57 -7.96 11.53
N LYS A 117 12.93 -8.80 12.50
CA LYS A 117 14.33 -9.01 12.90
C LYS A 117 15.10 -9.67 11.79
#